data_AF-A0A378PQ80-F1
#
_entry.id   AF-A0A378PQ80-F1
#
_cell.length_a   1.000
_cell.length_b   1.000
_cell.length_c   1.000
_cell.angle_alpha   90.00
_cell.angle_beta   90.00
_cell.angle_gamma   90.00
#
_symmetry.space_group_name_H-M   'P 1'
#
loop_
_entity.id
_entity.type
_entity.pdbx_description
1 polymer ?
#
loop_
_entity_poly.entity_id
_entity_poly.type
_entity_poly.pdbx_seq_one_letter_code
_entity_poly.pdbx_strand_id
1 'polypeptide(L)'
;MILLDDLILEYDDVKNFLGCHQGGFYETPYTSAMERSVCAIFEGDFKVASEFLSLYGVRRALIAYWHEALFRLKANNAMSVYSRFHDYNVVAKLLNDINR
;
A
#
# COMPACT_ATOMS: atom_id res chain seq x y z
N MET A 1 -1.18 -5.79 -8.78
CA MET A 1 -2.18 -5.33 -7.80
C MET A 1 -1.46 -4.75 -6.60
N ILE A 2 -1.82 -3.54 -6.18
CA ILE A 2 -1.26 -2.87 -5.01
C ILE A 2 -2.42 -2.41 -4.15
N LEU A 3 -2.42 -2.79 -2.87
CA LEU A 3 -3.44 -2.41 -1.90
C LEU A 3 -3.07 -1.07 -1.26
N LEU A 4 -4.02 -0.15 -1.23
CA LEU A 4 -3.84 1.25 -0.89
C LEU A 4 -4.99 1.73 -0.01
N ASP A 5 -4.80 2.85 0.67
CA ASP A 5 -5.88 3.59 1.33
C ASP A 5 -6.80 4.22 0.29
N ASP A 6 -8.11 4.30 0.57
CA ASP A 6 -9.11 4.84 -0.34
C ASP A 6 -8.89 6.33 -0.72
N LEU A 7 -8.06 7.06 0.04
CA LEU A 7 -7.64 8.43 -0.30
C LEU A 7 -7.00 8.51 -1.69
N ILE A 8 -6.47 7.40 -2.22
CA ILE A 8 -5.90 7.36 -3.57
C ILE A 8 -6.92 7.77 -4.66
N LEU A 9 -8.21 7.61 -4.37
CA LEU A 9 -9.30 7.96 -5.28
C LEU A 9 -9.44 9.48 -5.48
N GLU A 10 -8.78 10.30 -4.66
CA GLU A 10 -8.76 11.77 -4.78
C GLU A 10 -7.70 12.28 -5.78
N TYR A 11 -6.82 11.40 -6.28
CA TYR A 11 -5.67 11.79 -7.11
C TYR A 11 -5.91 11.50 -8.60
N ASP A 12 -6.25 12.55 -9.35
CA ASP A 12 -6.54 12.42 -10.80
C ASP A 12 -5.31 12.05 -11.64
N ASP A 13 -4.11 12.46 -11.23
CA ASP A 13 -2.85 12.01 -11.86
C ASP A 13 -2.70 10.50 -11.78
N VAL A 14 -3.08 9.89 -10.65
CA VAL A 14 -3.06 8.43 -10.47
C VAL A 14 -4.13 7.75 -11.32
N LYS A 15 -5.36 8.30 -11.39
CA LYS A 15 -6.42 7.76 -12.26
C LYS A 15 -5.98 7.77 -13.73
N ASN A 16 -5.41 8.88 -14.18
CA ASN A 16 -4.90 9.02 -15.54
C ASN A 16 -3.78 8.04 -15.83
N PHE A 17 -2.83 7.89 -14.90
CA PHE A 17 -1.77 6.89 -15.00
C PHE A 17 -2.35 5.48 -15.18
N LEU A 18 -3.29 5.07 -14.32
CA LEU A 18 -3.90 3.76 -14.40
C LEU A 18 -4.61 3.55 -15.74
N GLY A 19 -5.36 4.55 -16.22
CA GLY A 19 -6.02 4.50 -17.53
C GLY A 19 -5.05 4.30 -18.69
N CYS A 20 -3.89 4.96 -18.67
CA CYS A 20 -2.83 4.77 -19.68
C CYS A 20 -2.20 3.37 -19.65
N HIS A 21 -2.31 2.66 -18.52
CA HIS A 21 -1.71 1.35 -18.29
C HIS A 21 -2.76 0.23 -18.18
N GLN A 22 -3.90 0.38 -18.88
CA GLN A 22 -5.00 -0.59 -18.91
C GLN A 22 -5.47 -1.02 -17.51
N GLY A 23 -5.40 -0.08 -16.58
CA GLY A 23 -5.60 -0.30 -15.16
C GLY A 23 -6.80 0.46 -14.60
N GLY A 24 -7.01 0.25 -13.31
CA GLY A 24 -8.08 0.88 -12.56
C GLY A 24 -8.02 0.56 -11.08
N PHE A 25 -9.03 1.08 -10.38
CA PHE A 25 -9.28 0.77 -8.98
C PHE A 25 -10.37 -0.28 -8.85
N TYR A 26 -10.18 -1.19 -7.91
CA TYR A 26 -11.06 -2.33 -7.66
C TYR A 26 -11.22 -2.53 -6.16
N GLU A 27 -12.36 -3.10 -5.77
CA GLU A 27 -12.57 -3.53 -4.39
C GLU A 27 -11.49 -4.53 -3.96
N THR A 28 -11.12 -4.48 -2.68
CA THR A 28 -10.14 -5.39 -2.11
C THR A 28 -10.69 -6.82 -2.04
N PRO A 29 -9.99 -7.83 -2.58
CA PRO A 29 -10.42 -9.22 -2.47
C PRO A 29 -10.03 -9.86 -1.12
N TYR A 30 -9.25 -9.17 -0.27
CA TYR A 30 -8.74 -9.73 0.97
C TYR A 30 -9.70 -9.49 2.13
N THR A 31 -10.16 -10.57 2.77
CA THR A 31 -10.93 -10.50 4.02
C THR A 31 -10.18 -9.83 5.17
N SER A 32 -8.85 -9.79 5.11
CA SER A 32 -7.99 -9.12 6.09
C SER A 32 -7.68 -7.66 5.75
N ALA A 33 -8.17 -7.14 4.62
CA ALA A 33 -7.97 -5.74 4.27
C ALA A 33 -8.77 -4.83 5.20
N MET A 34 -8.27 -3.60 5.38
CA MET A 34 -8.97 -2.59 6.18
C MET A 34 -10.18 -2.03 5.43
N GLU A 35 -11.18 -1.55 6.18
CA GLU A 35 -12.43 -0.99 5.61
C GLU A 35 -12.18 0.12 4.58
N ARG A 36 -11.17 0.97 4.82
CA ARG A 36 -10.77 2.05 3.91
C ARG A 36 -9.64 1.64 2.98
N SER A 37 -9.88 0.63 2.15
CA SER A 37 -8.86 0.16 1.23
C SER A 37 -9.36 -0.16 -0.16
N VAL A 38 -8.47 0.02 -1.13
CA VAL A 38 -8.74 -0.19 -2.54
C VAL A 38 -7.52 -0.80 -3.22
N CYS A 39 -7.77 -1.61 -4.24
CA CYS A 39 -6.74 -2.22 -5.06
C CYS A 39 -6.51 -1.41 -6.33
N ALA A 40 -5.28 -0.96 -6.57
CA ALA A 40 -4.84 -0.51 -7.88
C ALA A 40 -4.30 -1.69 -8.69
N ILE A 41 -4.80 -1.88 -9.90
CA ILE A 41 -4.35 -2.91 -10.84
C ILE A 41 -4.02 -2.22 -12.16
N PHE A 42 -2.87 -2.53 -12.76
CA PHE A 42 -2.41 -2.00 -14.04
C PHE A 42 -1.40 -2.96 -14.67
N GLU A 43 -1.19 -2.82 -15.97
CA GLU A 43 -0.20 -3.59 -16.73
C GLU A 43 1.09 -2.77 -16.92
N GLY A 44 2.23 -3.44 -16.80
CA GLY A 44 3.52 -2.80 -17.01
C GLY A 44 4.69 -3.65 -16.56
N ASP A 45 5.89 -3.18 -16.92
CA ASP A 45 7.14 -3.73 -16.44
C ASP A 45 7.55 -3.08 -15.10
N PHE A 46 8.76 -3.42 -14.63
CA PHE A 46 9.30 -2.86 -13.41
C PHE A 46 9.45 -1.33 -13.46
N LYS A 47 9.73 -0.75 -14.62
CA LYS A 47 9.88 0.70 -14.78
C LYS A 47 8.54 1.39 -14.60
N VAL A 48 7.49 0.86 -15.21
CA VAL A 48 6.11 1.35 -15.04
C VAL A 48 5.69 1.25 -13.57
N ALA A 49 5.96 0.13 -12.92
CA ALA A 49 5.65 -0.03 -11.50
C ALA A 49 6.41 0.97 -10.61
N SER A 50 7.69 1.23 -10.92
CA SER A 50 8.50 2.23 -10.22
C SER A 50 7.95 3.65 -10.41
N GLU A 51 7.52 3.99 -11.62
CA GLU A 51 6.86 5.26 -11.93
C GLU A 51 5.56 5.43 -11.14
N PHE A 52 4.71 4.41 -11.12
CA PHE A 52 3.48 4.40 -10.30
C PHE A 52 3.78 4.68 -8.82
N LEU A 53 4.75 3.97 -8.24
CA LEU A 53 5.16 4.16 -6.84
C LEU A 53 5.78 5.54 -6.57
N SER A 54 6.22 6.24 -7.61
CA SER A 54 6.75 7.60 -7.56
C SER A 54 5.68 8.69 -7.65
N LEU A 55 4.41 8.34 -7.90
CA LEU A 55 3.31 9.31 -7.86
C LEU A 55 3.06 9.76 -6.43
N TYR A 56 2.81 11.06 -6.25
CA TYR A 56 2.62 11.65 -4.92
C TYR A 56 1.42 11.03 -4.20
N GLY A 57 0.29 10.89 -4.89
CA GLY A 57 -0.91 10.24 -4.34
C GLY A 57 -0.68 8.81 -3.91
N VAL A 58 0.05 8.03 -4.72
CA VAL A 58 0.38 6.63 -4.42
C VAL A 58 1.22 6.53 -3.16
N ARG A 59 2.26 7.34 -3.00
CA ARG A 59 3.07 7.35 -1.77
C ARG A 59 2.24 7.68 -0.54
N ARG A 60 1.36 8.68 -0.63
CA ARG A 60 0.49 9.10 0.49
C ARG A 60 -0.47 8.00 0.89
N ALA A 61 -1.13 7.36 -0.07
CA ALA A 61 -2.08 6.29 0.18
C ALA A 61 -1.41 5.02 0.72
N LEU A 62 -0.20 4.68 0.23
CA LEU A 62 0.60 3.59 0.78
C LEU A 62 0.94 3.84 2.24
N ILE A 63 1.45 5.03 2.56
CA ILE A 63 1.84 5.37 3.94
C ILE A 63 0.61 5.33 4.86
N ALA A 64 -0.52 5.91 4.45
CA ALA A 64 -1.75 5.91 5.24
C ALA A 64 -2.22 4.48 5.56
N TYR A 65 -2.31 3.63 4.53
CA TYR A 65 -2.70 2.23 4.68
C TYR A 65 -1.74 1.51 5.64
N TRP A 66 -0.44 1.51 5.34
CA TRP A 66 0.52 0.76 6.15
C TRP A 66 0.62 1.28 7.59
N HIS A 67 0.52 2.59 7.78
CA HIS A 67 0.56 3.19 9.10
C HIS A 67 -0.63 2.75 9.95
N GLU A 68 -1.85 2.81 9.42
CA GLU A 68 -3.05 2.37 10.13
C GLU A 68 -3.01 0.86 10.43
N ALA A 69 -2.59 0.04 9.46
CA ALA A 69 -2.46 -1.40 9.66
C ALA A 69 -1.48 -1.74 10.80
N LEU A 70 -0.29 -1.13 10.81
CA LEU A 70 0.72 -1.35 11.84
C LEU A 70 0.27 -0.82 13.19
N PHE A 71 -0.42 0.33 13.22
CA PHE A 71 -0.94 0.91 14.45
C PHE A 71 -2.00 -0.01 15.09
N ARG A 72 -2.92 -0.56 14.29
CA ARG A 72 -3.93 -1.53 14.78
C ARG A 72 -3.30 -2.79 15.33
N LEU A 73 -2.29 -3.34 14.65
CA LEU A 73 -1.56 -4.51 15.15
C LEU A 73 -0.92 -4.22 16.51
N LYS A 74 -0.25 -3.08 16.64
CA LYS A 74 0.36 -2.65 17.91
C LYS A 74 -0.69 -2.45 19.01
N ALA A 75 -1.77 -1.72 18.73
CA ALA A 75 -2.82 -1.42 19.69
C ALA A 75 -3.51 -2.69 20.23
N ASN A 76 -3.68 -3.69 19.36
CA ASN A 76 -4.31 -4.97 19.71
C ASN A 76 -3.32 -6.02 20.22
N ASN A 77 -2.03 -5.68 20.37
CA ASN A 77 -0.95 -6.63 20.68
C ASN A 77 -0.99 -7.88 19.78
N ALA A 78 -1.28 -7.68 18.50
CA ALA A 78 -1.48 -8.73 17.50
C ALA A 78 -0.34 -8.74 16.48
N MET A 79 -0.10 -9.90 15.86
CA MET A 79 0.84 -10.02 14.74
C MET A 79 0.11 -10.02 13.41
N SER A 80 0.81 -9.61 12.35
CA SER A 80 0.32 -9.80 10.97
C SER A 80 -0.01 -11.26 10.72
N VAL A 81 -1.13 -11.53 10.03
CA VAL A 81 -1.51 -12.87 9.54
C VAL A 81 -0.42 -13.45 8.63
N TYR A 82 0.34 -12.57 7.98
CA TYR A 82 1.46 -12.91 7.11
C TYR A 82 2.82 -12.76 7.79
N SER A 83 2.88 -12.65 9.13
CA SER A 83 4.12 -12.48 9.91
C SER A 83 5.22 -13.48 9.56
N ARG A 84 4.86 -14.72 9.22
CA ARG A 84 5.82 -15.76 8.74
C ARG A 84 6.52 -15.44 7.42
N PHE A 85 6.00 -14.50 6.63
CA PHE A 85 6.56 -14.05 5.36
C PHE A 85 7.22 -12.67 5.45
N HIS A 86 7.02 -11.97 6.57
CA HIS A 86 7.71 -10.73 6.86
C HIS A 86 8.96 -11.08 7.65
N ASP A 87 10.15 -10.80 7.11
CA ASP A 87 11.35 -10.85 7.93
C ASP A 87 11.25 -9.72 8.97
N TYR A 88 10.84 -10.09 10.19
CA TYR A 88 10.67 -9.17 11.30
C TYR A 88 11.95 -8.39 11.59
N ASN A 89 13.13 -8.96 11.27
CA ASN A 89 14.40 -8.25 11.39
C ASN A 89 14.50 -7.08 10.44
N VAL A 90 13.88 -7.14 9.25
CA VAL A 90 13.89 -6.05 8.26
C VAL A 90 13.01 -4.90 8.74
N VAL A 91 11.82 -5.20 9.27
CA VAL A 91 10.91 -4.18 9.83
C VAL A 91 11.50 -3.55 11.10
N ALA A 92 12.06 -4.36 12.00
CA ALA A 92 12.73 -3.88 13.21
C ALA A 92 13.98 -3.04 12.89
N LYS A 93 14.74 -3.39 11.85
CA LYS A 93 15.88 -2.62 11.38
C LYS A 93 15.45 -1.28 10.77
N LEU A 94 14.42 -1.27 9.93
CA LEU A 94 13.79 -0.04 9.41
C LEU A 94 13.35 0.89 10.53
N LEU A 95 12.69 0.36 11.57
CA LEU A 95 12.27 1.16 12.73
C LEU A 95 13.47 1.71 13.52
N ASN A 96 14.56 0.95 13.66
CA ASN A 96 15.78 1.45 14.31
C ASN A 96 16.48 2.53 13.48
N ASP A 97 16.48 2.40 12.14
CA ASP A 97 17.12 3.36 11.24
C ASP A 97 16.31 4.67 11.12
N ILE A 98 14.98 4.62 11.22
CA ILE A 98 14.11 5.81 11.21
C ILE A 98 14.20 6.60 12.53
N ASN A 99 14.50 5.94 13.65
CA ASN A 99 14.62 6.58 14.97
C ASN A 99 16.05 7.07 15.30
N ARG A 100 16.96 7.02 14.32
CA ARG A 100 18.32 7.59 14.38
C ARG A 100 18.38 8.91 13.64
#